data_AF-A0A2M7Q8E4-F1
#
_entry.id   AF-A0A2M7Q8E4-F1
#
_cell.length_a   1.000
_cell.length_b   1.000
_cell.length_c   1.000
_cell.angle_alpha   90.00
_cell.angle_beta   90.00
_cell.angle_gamma   90.00
#
_symmetry.space_group_name_H-M   'P 1'
#
loop_
_entity.id
_entity.type
_entity.pdbx_description
1 polymer ?
#
loop_
_entity_poly.entity_id
_entity_poly.type
_entity_poly.pdbx_seq_one_letter_code
_entity_poly.pdbx_strand_id
1 'polypeptide(L)'
;MDKNKDRNKNFTLPPINRYSSRKEWEDACWHKILKSTNLLKLLVTSYERRHLVRRAAVMDGIHSGKRYRQIAEELWLSPQTISSIKRALKENSYRSYRERSKKERKKKVYSSSPVPKQTKPRGRAVRTKYGTIYLPY
;
A
#
# COMPACT_ATOMS: atom_id res chain seq x y z
N MET A 1 2.86 -43.96 15.63
CA MET A 1 4.24 -44.19 15.16
C MET A 1 4.48 -43.36 13.90
N ASP A 2 5.38 -42.39 14.03
CA ASP A 2 6.18 -41.67 13.03
C ASP A 2 5.53 -41.04 11.77
N LYS A 3 4.79 -39.93 11.97
CA LYS A 3 4.56 -38.90 10.92
C LYS A 3 5.45 -37.66 11.11
N ASN A 4 6.62 -37.81 11.71
CA ASN A 4 7.49 -36.70 12.11
C ASN A 4 8.88 -36.71 11.46
N LYS A 5 9.13 -37.59 10.47
CA LYS A 5 10.49 -37.83 9.96
C LYS A 5 10.85 -37.05 8.67
N ASP A 6 9.88 -36.36 8.05
CA ASP A 6 10.09 -35.61 6.78
C ASP A 6 9.96 -34.08 6.90
N ARG A 7 9.95 -33.51 8.11
CA ARG A 7 9.67 -32.07 8.29
C ARG A 7 10.82 -31.15 7.90
N ASN A 8 12.02 -31.68 7.78
CA ASN A 8 13.21 -30.93 7.35
C ASN A 8 13.81 -31.58 6.09
N LYS A 9 13.05 -31.60 4.99
CA LYS A 9 13.71 -31.66 3.67
C LYS A 9 14.57 -30.41 3.57
N ASN A 10 15.89 -30.61 3.69
CA ASN A 10 16.93 -29.59 3.64
C ASN A 10 16.68 -28.61 2.50
N PHE A 11 16.06 -27.47 2.81
CA PHE A 11 15.90 -26.41 1.85
C PHE A 11 17.25 -25.72 1.70
N THR A 12 17.92 -25.99 0.59
CA THR A 12 19.20 -25.37 0.26
C THR A 12 18.98 -24.19 -0.67
N LEU A 13 19.24 -23.01 -0.13
CA LEU A 13 19.36 -21.80 -0.93
C LEU A 13 20.51 -21.97 -1.94
N PRO A 14 20.37 -21.40 -3.14
CA PRO A 14 21.43 -21.48 -4.13
C PRO A 14 22.65 -20.70 -3.62
N PRO A 15 23.89 -21.20 -3.84
CA PRO A 15 25.09 -20.52 -3.37
C PRO A 15 25.30 -19.20 -4.12
N ILE A 16 25.74 -18.16 -3.39
CA ILE A 16 25.98 -16.81 -3.92
C ILE A 16 26.98 -16.80 -5.09
N ASN A 17 27.99 -17.67 -5.04
CA ASN A 17 29.11 -17.69 -5.99
C ASN A 17 28.71 -18.02 -7.43
N ARG A 18 27.47 -18.46 -7.67
CA ARG A 18 26.96 -18.83 -9.00
C ARG A 18 26.25 -17.69 -9.75
N TYR A 19 26.17 -16.49 -9.17
CA TYR A 19 25.40 -15.37 -9.73
C TYR A 19 26.27 -14.13 -9.92
N SER A 20 26.00 -13.40 -11.00
CA SER A 20 26.74 -12.20 -11.37
C SER A 20 26.34 -10.97 -10.56
N SER A 21 25.09 -10.95 -10.07
CA SER A 21 24.55 -9.87 -9.25
C SER A 21 23.77 -10.38 -8.04
N ARG A 22 23.82 -9.62 -6.94
CA ARG A 22 22.99 -9.87 -5.75
C ARG A 22 21.51 -9.93 -6.09
N LYS A 23 21.04 -9.09 -7.01
CA LYS A 23 19.63 -9.04 -7.40
C LYS A 23 19.19 -10.33 -8.09
N GLU A 24 20.02 -10.86 -8.98
CA GLU A 24 19.74 -12.13 -9.67
C GLU A 24 19.71 -13.30 -8.69
N TRP A 25 20.60 -13.30 -7.70
CA TRP A 25 20.58 -14.28 -6.62
C TRP A 25 19.30 -14.16 -5.78
N GLU A 26 18.88 -12.95 -5.42
CA GLU A 26 17.63 -12.69 -4.68
C GLU A 26 16.41 -13.18 -5.47
N ASP A 27 16.33 -12.90 -6.77
CA ASP A 27 15.26 -13.35 -7.66
C ASP A 27 15.23 -14.90 -7.76
N ALA A 28 16.40 -15.54 -7.89
CA ALA A 28 16.51 -16.99 -7.92
C ALA A 28 16.11 -17.64 -6.59
N CYS A 29 16.48 -17.04 -5.46
CA CYS A 29 16.02 -17.45 -4.13
C CYS A 29 14.51 -17.33 -4.01
N TRP A 30 13.94 -16.21 -4.47
CA TRP A 30 12.51 -15.97 -4.43
C TRP A 30 11.71 -17.01 -5.22
N HIS A 31 12.17 -17.37 -6.42
CA HIS A 31 11.54 -18.43 -7.21
C HIS A 31 11.56 -19.79 -6.51
N LYS A 32 12.63 -20.13 -5.79
CA LYS A 32 12.67 -21.35 -4.98
C LYS A 32 11.67 -21.30 -3.82
N ILE A 33 11.59 -20.17 -3.13
CA ILE A 33 10.64 -19.98 -2.01
C ILE A 33 9.21 -20.16 -2.49
N LEU A 34 8.84 -19.58 -3.63
CA LEU A 34 7.51 -19.69 -4.22
C LEU A 34 7.13 -21.13 -4.61
N LYS A 35 8.09 -21.93 -5.06
CA LYS A 35 7.86 -23.36 -5.38
C LYS A 35 7.57 -24.20 -4.13
N SER A 36 8.12 -23.82 -2.98
CA SER A 36 7.97 -24.54 -1.71
C SER A 36 6.87 -23.94 -0.83
N THR A 37 5.65 -24.46 -0.94
CA THR A 37 4.49 -24.02 -0.13
C THR A 37 4.72 -24.16 1.38
N ASN A 38 5.42 -25.20 1.81
CA ASN A 38 5.72 -25.45 3.23
C ASN A 38 6.68 -24.41 3.81
N LEU A 39 7.66 -23.97 3.03
CA LEU A 39 8.63 -22.98 3.49
C LEU A 39 8.00 -21.60 3.60
N LEU A 40 7.15 -21.22 2.65
CA LEU A 40 6.39 -19.97 2.73
C LEU A 40 5.46 -19.95 3.95
N LYS A 41 4.84 -21.10 4.31
CA LYS A 41 4.05 -21.22 5.54
C LYS A 41 4.89 -21.05 6.82
N LEU A 42 6.16 -21.46 6.79
CA LEU A 42 7.08 -21.35 7.92
C LEU A 42 7.64 -19.92 8.07
N LEU A 43 7.99 -19.26 6.96
CA LEU A 43 8.54 -17.90 6.96
C LEU A 43 7.49 -16.82 7.28
N VAL A 44 6.23 -17.05 6.91
CA VAL A 44 5.17 -16.05 7.03
C VAL A 44 4.38 -16.25 8.31
N THR A 45 4.32 -15.21 9.14
CA THR A 45 3.52 -15.19 10.36
C THR A 45 2.01 -15.26 10.05
N SER A 46 1.20 -15.65 11.03
CA SER A 46 -0.27 -15.64 10.89
C SER A 46 -0.82 -14.26 10.52
N TYR A 47 -0.21 -13.20 11.06
CA TYR A 47 -0.58 -11.82 10.81
C TYR A 47 -0.27 -11.39 9.36
N GLU A 48 0.92 -11.70 8.85
CA GLU A 48 1.32 -11.41 7.46
C GLU A 48 0.48 -12.21 6.47
N ARG A 49 0.21 -13.49 6.76
CA ARG A 49 -0.68 -14.32 5.93
C ARG A 49 -2.05 -13.70 5.78
N ARG A 50 -2.65 -13.24 6.89
CA ARG A 50 -3.94 -12.54 6.86
C ARG A 50 -3.90 -11.29 5.99
N HIS A 51 -2.80 -10.53 6.03
CA HIS A 51 -2.64 -9.35 5.17
C HIS A 51 -2.50 -9.71 3.69
N LEU A 52 -1.77 -10.78 3.36
CA LEU A 52 -1.67 -11.27 1.98
C LEU A 52 -3.05 -11.67 1.45
N VAL A 53 -3.81 -12.44 2.23
CA VAL A 53 -5.17 -12.88 1.86
C VAL A 53 -6.09 -11.68 1.66
N ARG A 54 -6.09 -10.70 2.58
CA ARG A 54 -6.90 -9.49 2.45
C ARG A 54 -6.54 -8.68 1.20
N ARG A 55 -5.25 -8.56 0.88
CA ARG A 55 -4.80 -7.87 -0.34
C ARG A 55 -5.28 -8.60 -1.59
N ALA A 56 -5.15 -9.92 -1.63
CA ALA A 56 -5.64 -10.74 -2.73
C ALA A 56 -7.16 -10.61 -2.91
N ALA A 57 -7.93 -10.66 -1.81
CA ALA A 57 -9.39 -10.49 -1.85
C ALA A 57 -9.81 -9.09 -2.35
N VAL A 58 -9.10 -8.03 -1.95
CA VAL A 58 -9.35 -6.67 -2.48
C VAL A 58 -9.02 -6.61 -3.97
N MET A 59 -7.92 -7.21 -4.40
CA MET A 59 -7.57 -7.27 -5.82
C MET A 59 -8.67 -7.97 -6.62
N ASP A 60 -9.14 -9.12 -6.15
CA ASP A 60 -10.22 -9.87 -6.77
C ASP A 60 -11.52 -9.05 -6.89
N GLY A 61 -11.92 -8.38 -5.80
CA GLY A 61 -13.09 -7.49 -5.81
C GLY A 61 -12.95 -6.32 -6.78
N ILE A 62 -11.75 -5.74 -6.92
CA ILE A 62 -11.47 -4.67 -7.89
C ILE A 62 -11.56 -5.20 -9.33
N HIS A 63 -10.99 -6.37 -9.62
CA HIS A 63 -11.07 -6.98 -10.96
C HIS A 63 -12.50 -7.37 -11.32
N SER A 64 -13.31 -7.77 -10.33
CA SER A 64 -14.73 -8.06 -10.46
C SER A 64 -15.63 -6.81 -10.59
N GLY A 65 -15.05 -5.61 -10.63
CA GLY A 65 -15.79 -4.35 -10.81
C GLY A 65 -16.56 -3.88 -9.58
N LYS A 66 -16.32 -4.44 -8.38
CA LYS A 66 -17.02 -4.03 -7.16
C LYS A 66 -16.69 -2.59 -6.78
N ARG A 67 -17.68 -1.91 -6.20
CA ARG A 67 -17.50 -0.55 -5.71
C ARG A 67 -16.70 -0.57 -4.41
N TYR A 68 -16.00 0.54 -4.15
CA TYR A 68 -15.15 0.72 -2.98
C TYR A 68 -15.84 0.43 -1.65
N ARG A 69 -17.09 0.88 -1.51
CA ARG A 69 -17.90 0.70 -0.30
C ARG A 69 -18.25 -0.78 -0.09
N GLN A 70 -18.62 -1.49 -1.16
CA GLN A 70 -18.93 -2.92 -1.11
C GLN A 70 -17.70 -3.72 -0.65
N ILE A 71 -16.52 -3.44 -1.20
CA ILE A 71 -15.28 -4.11 -0.78
C ILE A 71 -14.95 -3.80 0.70
N ALA A 72 -15.17 -2.56 1.13
CA ALA A 72 -14.94 -2.15 2.51
C ALA A 72 -15.87 -2.86 3.50
N GLU A 73 -17.15 -2.98 3.15
CA GLU A 73 -18.19 -3.65 3.94
C GLU A 73 -17.96 -5.17 4.00
N GLU A 74 -17.70 -5.82 2.86
CA GLU A 74 -17.48 -7.27 2.79
C GLU A 74 -16.20 -7.70 3.51
N LEU A 75 -15.10 -6.97 3.31
CA LEU A 75 -13.78 -7.35 3.83
C LEU A 75 -13.42 -6.67 5.16
N TRP A 76 -14.32 -5.82 5.68
CA TRP A 76 -14.12 -5.09 6.93
C TRP A 76 -12.83 -4.26 6.90
N LEU A 77 -12.61 -3.57 5.77
CA LEU A 77 -11.39 -2.83 5.49
C LEU A 77 -11.63 -1.32 5.48
N SER A 78 -10.67 -0.59 6.01
CA SER A 78 -10.67 0.87 5.89
C SER A 78 -10.53 1.27 4.41
N PRO A 79 -11.23 2.34 3.96
CA PRO A 79 -11.04 2.93 2.64
C PRO A 79 -9.56 3.26 2.34
N GLN A 80 -8.79 3.67 3.36
CA GLN A 80 -7.34 3.90 3.22
C GLN A 80 -6.61 2.65 2.72
N THR A 81 -6.94 1.48 3.25
CA THR A 81 -6.29 0.21 2.90
C THR A 81 -6.58 -0.15 1.45
N ILE A 82 -7.84 -0.06 1.03
CA ILE A 82 -8.24 -0.30 -0.36
C ILE A 82 -7.53 0.68 -1.30
N SER A 83 -7.31 1.92 -0.87
CA SER A 83 -6.60 2.95 -1.66
C SER A 83 -5.14 2.63 -1.85
N SER A 84 -4.50 2.15 -0.79
CA SER A 84 -3.12 1.68 -0.88
C SER A 84 -2.97 0.52 -1.85
N ILE A 85 -3.93 -0.42 -1.88
CA ILE A 85 -3.92 -1.59 -2.76
C ILE A 85 -4.19 -1.20 -4.21
N LYS A 86 -5.22 -0.38 -4.46
CA LYS A 86 -5.54 0.14 -5.79
C LYS A 86 -4.36 0.91 -6.39
N ARG A 87 -3.64 1.67 -5.56
CA ARG A 87 -2.45 2.39 -5.99
C ARG A 87 -1.29 1.45 -6.34
N ALA A 88 -1.06 0.41 -5.54
CA ALA A 88 -0.07 -0.62 -5.85
C ALA A 88 -0.38 -1.36 -7.15
N LEU A 89 -1.66 -1.65 -7.44
CA LEU A 89 -2.10 -2.21 -8.72
C LEU A 89 -1.77 -1.29 -9.90
N LYS A 90 -2.05 0.02 -9.77
CA LYS A 90 -1.73 1.01 -10.82
C LYS A 90 -0.22 1.11 -11.09
N GLU A 91 0.59 0.99 -10.05
CA GLU A 91 2.06 1.06 -10.13
C GLU A 91 2.71 -0.32 -10.41
N ASN A 92 1.91 -1.38 -10.58
CA ASN A 92 2.30 -2.79 -10.75
C ASN A 92 3.29 -3.30 -9.69
N SER A 93 3.38 -2.63 -8.54
CA SER A 93 4.34 -2.93 -7.49
C SER A 93 3.94 -2.30 -6.16
N TYR A 94 4.10 -3.05 -5.07
CA TYR A 94 4.02 -2.46 -3.73
C TYR A 94 5.31 -1.71 -3.42
N ARG A 95 5.18 -0.40 -3.16
CA ARG A 95 6.32 0.42 -2.75
C ARG A 95 6.55 0.41 -1.25
N SER A 96 7.80 0.21 -0.86
CA SER A 96 8.22 0.34 0.53
C SER A 96 8.05 1.79 1.01
N TYR A 97 7.96 1.99 2.32
CA TYR A 97 7.89 3.34 2.89
C TYR A 97 9.17 4.15 2.57
N ARG A 98 10.33 3.48 2.53
CA ARG A 98 11.62 4.10 2.17
C ARG A 98 11.63 4.61 0.73
N GLU A 99 11.12 3.84 -0.23
CA GLU A 99 10.96 4.29 -1.62
C GLU A 99 10.04 5.51 -1.73
N ARG A 100 8.99 5.57 -0.91
CA ARG A 100 8.05 6.69 -0.89
C ARG A 100 8.61 7.97 -0.25
N SER A 101 9.56 7.90 0.69
CA SER A 101 9.62 8.92 1.75
C SER A 101 10.32 10.26 1.46
N LYS A 102 10.98 10.52 0.32
CA LYS A 102 11.58 11.87 0.10
C LYS A 102 11.39 12.49 -1.28
N LYS A 103 11.14 11.70 -2.34
CA LYS A 103 10.89 12.22 -3.69
C LYS A 103 9.43 12.57 -3.94
N GLU A 104 8.47 11.73 -3.53
CA GLU A 104 7.03 12.00 -3.76
C GLU A 104 6.45 13.06 -2.83
N ARG A 105 6.91 13.11 -1.56
CA ARG A 105 6.47 14.14 -0.60
C ARG A 105 6.85 15.55 -1.07
N LYS A 106 7.99 15.68 -1.78
CA LYS A 106 8.42 16.91 -2.45
C LYS A 106 7.67 17.19 -3.77
N LYS A 107 7.07 16.16 -4.40
CA LYS A 107 6.16 16.31 -5.56
C LYS A 107 4.74 16.72 -5.19
N LYS A 108 4.37 16.76 -3.90
CA LYS A 108 3.34 17.69 -3.42
C LYS A 108 3.89 19.12 -3.47
N VAL A 109 4.31 19.54 -4.66
CA VAL A 109 4.17 20.93 -5.05
C VAL A 109 2.67 21.14 -4.96
N TYR A 110 2.23 21.93 -3.98
CA TYR A 110 0.91 22.57 -4.04
C TYR A 110 0.75 23.00 -5.49
N SER A 111 -0.23 22.42 -6.21
CA SER A 111 -0.46 22.72 -7.61
C SER A 111 -0.19 24.20 -7.86
N SER A 112 0.68 24.51 -8.82
CA SER A 112 0.92 25.91 -9.25
C SER A 112 -0.35 26.55 -9.81
N SER A 113 -1.44 25.79 -9.95
CA SER A 113 -2.79 26.33 -10.09
C SER A 113 -3.13 27.08 -8.80
N PRO A 114 -3.23 28.42 -8.81
CA PRO A 114 -3.90 29.09 -7.72
C PRO A 114 -5.33 28.56 -7.75
N VAL A 115 -5.69 27.69 -6.80
CA VAL A 115 -7.08 27.63 -6.37
C VAL A 115 -7.42 29.09 -6.08
N PRO A 116 -8.42 29.70 -6.74
CA PRO A 116 -8.76 31.08 -6.46
C PRO A 116 -9.01 31.14 -4.96
N LYS A 117 -8.09 31.79 -4.23
CA LYS A 117 -8.34 32.16 -2.84
C LYS A 117 -9.61 32.98 -2.96
N GLN A 118 -10.72 32.46 -2.44
CA GLN A 118 -11.92 33.26 -2.24
C GLN A 118 -11.43 34.57 -1.64
N THR A 119 -11.57 35.65 -2.41
CA THR A 119 -11.09 36.96 -2.02
C THR A 119 -11.73 37.26 -0.68
N LYS A 120 -10.95 37.24 0.41
CA LYS A 120 -11.46 37.66 1.71
C LYS A 120 -12.05 39.07 1.48
N PRO A 121 -13.28 39.33 1.94
CA PRO A 121 -13.88 40.64 1.77
C PRO A 121 -12.92 41.69 2.34
N ARG A 122 -12.56 42.67 1.49
CA ARG A 122 -11.63 43.74 1.87
C ARG A 122 -12.37 44.66 2.85
N GLY A 123 -11.74 44.96 3.98
CA GLY A 123 -12.33 45.88 4.95
C GLY A 123 -12.16 45.47 6.41
N ARG A 124 -12.58 46.36 7.31
CA ARG A 124 -12.64 46.10 8.75
C ARG A 124 -13.89 45.28 9.06
N ALA A 125 -13.70 44.11 9.68
CA ALA A 125 -14.81 43.32 10.18
C ALA A 125 -15.46 44.01 11.39
N VAL A 126 -16.76 44.29 11.30
CA VAL A 126 -17.57 44.88 12.37
C VAL A 126 -18.73 43.94 12.67
N ARG A 127 -18.87 43.58 13.95
CA ARG A 127 -19.98 42.73 14.42
C ARG A 127 -21.20 43.62 14.67
N THR A 128 -22.31 43.29 14.01
CA THR A 128 -23.59 43.99 14.16
C THR A 128 -24.66 43.00 14.66
N LYS A 129 -25.86 43.51 15.00
CA LYS A 129 -27.02 42.69 15.37
C LYS A 129 -27.34 41.62 14.31
N TYR A 130 -27.06 41.91 13.04
CA TYR A 130 -27.37 41.04 11.89
C TYR A 130 -26.18 40.17 11.44
N GLY A 131 -25.09 40.14 12.22
CA GLY A 131 -23.89 39.37 11.91
C GLY A 131 -22.69 40.25 11.58
N THR A 132 -21.66 39.64 11.01
CA THR A 132 -20.39 40.32 10.71
C THR A 132 -20.42 40.94 9.32
N ILE A 133 -20.22 42.26 9.24
CA ILE A 133 -20.14 43.02 7.99
C ILE A 133 -18.70 43.52 7.81
N TYR A 134 -18.24 43.67 6.57
CA TYR A 134 -16.91 44.18 6.23
C TYR A 134 -17.05 45.60 5.64
N LEU A 135 -16.55 46.61 6.36
CA LEU A 135 -16.54 48.01 5.91
C LEU A 135 -15.29 48.31 5.07
N PRO A 136 -15.39 48.97 3.90
CA PRO A 136 -14.21 49.41 3.15
C PRO A 136 -13.33 50.34 4.01
N TYR A 137 -12.03 50.38 3.72
CA TYR A 137 -11.11 51.35 4.33
C TYR A 137 -11.37 52.76 3.83
#